data_AF-A0A7X7ZVU9-F1
#
_entry.id   AF-A0A7X7ZVU9-F1
#
_cell.length_a   1.000
_cell.length_b   1.000
_cell.length_c   1.000
_cell.angle_alpha   90.00
_cell.angle_beta   90.00
_cell.angle_gamma   90.00
#
_symmetry.space_group_name_H-M   'P 1'
#
loop_
_entity.id
_entity.type
_entity.pdbx_description
1 polymer ?
#
loop_
_entity_poly.entity_id
_entity_poly.type
_entity_poly.pdbx_seq_one_letter_code
_entity_poly.pdbx_strand_id
1 'polypeptide(L)'
;MRKLLLLVIIFLVILFFLYLPELFPSCACCGKKKPRPFFRIHRAVSLSLGYRGCRSVCTKCCRKHDLKDLKDLDRLVRINRKVRIRQLSDDL
;
A
#
# COMPACT_ATOMS: atom_id res chain seq x y z
N MET A 1 28.94 21.61 22.10
CA MET A 1 28.10 22.29 21.08
C MET A 1 28.06 21.52 19.76
N ARG A 2 29.14 21.43 18.97
CA ARG A 2 29.17 20.73 17.66
C ARG A 2 28.72 19.26 17.69
N LYS A 3 29.17 18.48 18.68
CA LYS A 3 28.77 17.06 18.83
C LYS A 3 27.28 16.87 19.13
N LEU A 4 26.67 17.81 19.87
CA LEU A 4 25.24 17.81 20.16
C LEU A 4 24.42 18.12 18.89
N LEU A 5 24.89 19.09 18.10
CA LEU A 5 24.29 19.46 16.81
C LEU A 5 24.31 18.30 15.81
N LEU A 6 25.43 17.55 15.76
CA LEU A 6 25.54 16.34 14.93
C LEU A 6 24.54 15.25 15.35
N LEU A 7 24.36 15.02 16.65
CA LEU A 7 23.38 14.05 17.16
C LEU A 7 21.94 14.45 16.81
N VAL A 8 21.59 15.73 16.91
CA VAL A 8 20.27 16.25 16.52
C VAL A 8 20.01 16.05 15.03
N ILE A 9 21.00 16.32 14.18
CA ILE A 9 20.88 16.13 12.72
C ILE A 9 20.67 14.65 12.40
N ILE A 10 21.46 13.75 13.00
CA ILE A 10 21.33 12.31 12.78
C ILE A 10 19.94 11.82 13.24
N PHE A 11 19.46 12.30 14.38
CA PHE A 11 18.13 11.95 14.90
C PHE A 11 17.00 12.39 13.94
N LEU A 12 17.08 13.60 13.38
CA LEU A 12 16.12 14.08 12.39
C LEU A 12 16.15 13.26 11.09
N VAL A 13 17.34 12.86 10.64
CA VAL A 13 17.50 12.01 9.44
C VAL A 13 16.85 10.64 9.67
N ILE A 14 17.09 10.02 10.83
CA ILE A 14 16.48 8.73 11.18
C ILE A 14 14.95 8.84 11.21
N LEU A 15 14.41 9.88 11.85
CA LEU A 15 12.97 10.16 11.85
C LEU A 15 12.42 10.30 10.42
N PHE A 16 13.11 11.05 9.56
CA PHE A 16 12.69 11.23 8.18
C PHE A 16 12.58 9.90 7.41
N PHE A 17 13.56 9.02 7.54
CA PHE A 17 13.53 7.69 6.90
C PHE A 17 12.44 6.78 7.47
N LEU A 18 12.14 6.89 8.77
CA LEU A 18 11.13 6.06 9.42
C LEU A 18 9.70 6.43 9.00
N TYR A 19 9.45 7.71 8.72
CA TYR A 19 8.14 8.20 8.24
C TYR A 19 7.96 8.16 6.71
N LEU A 20 9.04 7.99 5.94
CA LEU A 20 8.99 7.85 4.48
C LEU A 20 7.99 6.79 3.95
N PRO A 21 7.94 5.56 4.50
CA PRO A 21 6.99 4.54 4.04
C PRO A 21 5.54 4.89 4.35
N GLU A 22 5.29 5.71 5.37
CA GLU A 22 3.96 6.22 5.69
C GLU A 22 3.52 7.36 4.75
N LEU A 23 4.47 8.16 4.27
CA LEU A 23 4.20 9.27 3.34
C LEU A 23 3.89 8.78 1.92
N PHE A 24 4.50 7.67 1.50
CA PHE A 24 4.38 7.15 0.13
C PHE A 24 3.95 5.67 0.07
N PRO A 25 2.71 5.34 0.46
CA PRO A 25 2.24 3.98 0.35
C PRO A 25 2.05 3.57 -1.13
N SER A 26 2.14 2.26 -1.39
CA SER A 26 1.98 1.67 -2.72
C SER A 26 0.54 1.24 -2.97
N CYS A 27 -0.02 1.65 -4.11
CA CYS A 27 -1.39 1.29 -4.48
C CYS A 27 -1.50 -0.19 -4.88
N ALA A 28 -2.37 -0.95 -4.23
CA ALA A 28 -2.56 -2.38 -4.49
C ALA A 28 -3.11 -2.67 -5.91
N CYS A 29 -3.93 -1.78 -6.48
CA CYS A 29 -4.49 -1.97 -7.82
C CYS A 29 -3.51 -1.56 -8.93
N CYS A 30 -2.73 -0.51 -8.68
CA CYS A 30 -2.03 0.22 -9.73
C CYS A 30 -0.51 0.14 -9.58
N GLY A 31 0.01 -0.42 -8.48
CA GLY A 31 1.44 -0.61 -8.19
C GLY A 31 2.24 0.67 -7.93
N LYS A 32 1.73 1.83 -8.34
CA LYS A 32 2.42 3.12 -8.23
C LYS A 32 2.48 3.60 -6.77
N LYS A 33 3.66 4.05 -6.33
CA LYS A 33 3.84 4.84 -5.10
C LYS A 33 3.23 6.22 -5.30
N LYS A 34 2.43 6.69 -4.36
CA LYS A 34 1.81 8.03 -4.42
C LYS A 34 1.86 8.70 -3.05
N PRO A 35 1.76 10.03 -2.98
CA PRO A 35 1.62 10.73 -1.71
C PRO A 35 0.34 10.28 -0.98
N ARG A 36 0.40 10.20 0.36
CA ARG A 36 -0.73 9.85 1.24
C ARG A 36 -2.08 10.54 0.94
N PRO A 37 -2.18 11.84 0.58
CA PRO A 37 -3.49 12.46 0.29
C PRO A 37 -4.22 11.86 -0.93
N PHE A 38 -3.50 11.18 -1.82
CA PHE A 38 -4.13 10.51 -2.96
C PHE A 38 -4.73 9.15 -2.61
N PHE A 39 -4.60 8.69 -1.37
CA PHE A 39 -5.15 7.43 -0.90
C PHE A 39 -6.51 7.64 -0.24
N ARG A 40 -7.52 6.91 -0.74
CA ARG A 40 -8.86 6.90 -0.14
C ARG A 40 -8.99 5.80 0.89
N ILE A 41 -8.36 4.67 0.62
CA ILE A 41 -8.38 3.49 1.49
C ILE A 41 -6.93 3.21 1.89
N HIS A 42 -6.64 3.26 3.19
CA HIS A 42 -5.37 2.86 3.75
C HIS A 42 -5.65 2.08 5.02
N ARG A 43 -5.54 0.74 4.96
CA ARG A 43 -5.82 -0.12 6.11
C ARG A 43 -4.73 -1.17 6.24
N ALA A 44 -4.21 -1.32 7.45
CA ALA A 44 -3.40 -2.48 7.81
C ALA A 44 -4.32 -3.71 7.80
N VAL A 45 -4.01 -4.67 6.94
CA VAL A 45 -4.75 -5.93 6.83
C VAL A 45 -3.89 -7.02 7.42
N SER A 46 -4.44 -7.79 8.34
CA SER A 46 -3.79 -9.01 8.83
C SER A 46 -3.81 -10.04 7.70
N LEU A 47 -2.65 -10.27 7.08
CA LEU A 47 -2.43 -11.53 6.40
C LEU A 47 -2.16 -12.56 7.51
N SER A 48 -2.74 -13.76 7.40
CA SER A 48 -2.65 -14.81 8.41
C SER A 48 -1.19 -15.11 8.85
N LEU A 49 -1.05 -15.54 10.11
CA LEU A 49 0.20 -15.87 10.84
C LEU A 49 1.27 -14.75 10.79
N GLY A 50 1.10 -13.73 11.63
CA GLY A 50 2.14 -12.78 12.02
C GLY A 50 2.42 -11.63 11.04
N TYR A 51 2.01 -11.71 9.78
CA TYR A 51 2.29 -10.67 8.78
C TYR A 51 1.16 -9.64 8.66
N ARG A 52 1.40 -8.40 9.11
CA ARG A 52 0.53 -7.25 8.82
C ARG A 52 0.94 -6.62 7.48
N GLY A 53 0.12 -6.75 6.46
CA GLY A 53 0.32 -6.07 5.18
C GLY A 53 -0.56 -4.83 5.08
N CYS A 54 0.02 -3.66 4.83
CA CYS A 54 -0.76 -2.47 4.53
C CYS A 54 -1.32 -2.56 3.11
N ARG A 55 -2.65 -2.59 2.96
CA ARG A 55 -3.28 -2.41 1.64
C ARG A 55 -3.76 -0.98 1.53
N SER A 56 -3.28 -0.32 0.49
CA SER A 56 -3.68 1.04 0.18
C SER A 56 -4.17 1.15 -1.26
N VAL A 57 -5.24 1.92 -1.47
CA VAL A 57 -5.82 2.16 -2.80
C VAL A 57 -5.99 3.65 -3.01
N CYS A 58 -5.45 4.13 -4.13
CA CYS A 58 -5.56 5.54 -4.49
C CYS A 58 -6.97 5.89 -4.99
N THR A 59 -7.40 7.12 -4.77
CA THR A 59 -8.70 7.67 -5.18
C THR A 59 -9.03 7.40 -6.65
N LYS A 60 -8.04 7.52 -7.54
CA LYS A 60 -8.20 7.21 -8.98
C LYS A 60 -8.60 5.75 -9.22
N CYS A 61 -7.92 4.81 -8.58
CA CYS A 61 -8.20 3.38 -8.75
C CYS A 61 -9.49 2.99 -7.99
N CYS A 62 -9.82 3.69 -6.89
CA CYS A 62 -11.13 3.57 -6.25
C CYS A 62 -12.28 3.98 -7.19
N ARG A 63 -12.15 5.12 -7.88
CA ARG A 63 -13.17 5.59 -8.83
C ARG A 63 -13.29 4.68 -10.06
N LYS A 64 -12.18 4.12 -10.55
CA LYS A 64 -12.16 3.22 -11.71
C LYS A 64 -12.90 1.90 -11.46
N HIS A 65 -12.78 1.35 -10.25
CA HIS A 65 -13.33 0.04 -9.90
C HIS A 65 -14.50 0.11 -8.90
N ASP A 66 -15.07 1.30 -8.69
CA ASP A 66 -16.10 1.61 -7.69
C ASP A 66 -15.83 1.01 -6.29
N LEU A 67 -14.57 1.09 -5.84
CA LEU A 67 -14.14 0.57 -4.54
C LEU A 67 -14.51 1.57 -3.45
N LYS A 68 -15.50 1.21 -2.63
CA LYS A 68 -15.90 1.98 -1.44
C LYS A 68 -15.27 1.40 -0.18
N ASP A 69 -15.16 0.07 -0.11
CA ASP A 69 -14.66 -0.63 1.06
C ASP A 69 -13.50 -1.60 0.78
N LEU A 70 -12.80 -1.99 1.86
CA LEU A 70 -11.77 -3.01 1.81
C LEU A 70 -12.30 -4.37 1.32
N LYS A 71 -13.59 -4.66 1.59
CA LYS A 71 -14.27 -5.88 1.13
C LYS A 71 -14.37 -5.94 -0.39
N ASP A 72 -14.59 -4.80 -1.05
CA ASP A 72 -14.66 -4.72 -2.51
C ASP A 72 -13.29 -4.96 -3.13
N LEU A 73 -12.22 -4.49 -2.47
CA LEU A 73 -10.84 -4.78 -2.88
C LEU A 73 -10.54 -6.28 -2.78
N ASP A 74 -10.94 -6.94 -1.70
CA ASP A 74 -10.77 -8.39 -1.56
C ASP A 74 -11.56 -9.17 -2.62
N ARG A 75 -12.78 -8.73 -2.94
CA ARG A 75 -13.57 -9.32 -4.04
C ARG A 75 -12.85 -9.18 -5.37
N LEU A 76 -12.36 -7.99 -5.72
CA LEU A 76 -11.58 -7.78 -6.95
C LEU A 76 -10.32 -8.63 -7.02
N VAL A 77 -9.56 -8.72 -5.91
CA VAL A 77 -8.35 -9.55 -5.85
C VAL A 77 -8.70 -11.03 -6.05
N ARG A 78 -9.78 -11.53 -5.45
CA ARG A 78 -10.24 -12.91 -5.66
C ARG A 78 -10.68 -13.16 -7.10
N ILE A 79 -11.42 -12.24 -7.70
CA ILE A 79 -11.88 -12.35 -9.09
C ILE A 79 -10.67 -12.35 -10.03
N ASN A 80 -9.74 -11.40 -9.90
CA ASN A 80 -8.52 -11.37 -10.71
C ASN A 80 -7.69 -12.64 -10.56
N ARG A 81 -7.58 -13.18 -9.35
CA ARG A 81 -6.87 -14.45 -9.13
C ARG A 81 -7.56 -15.60 -9.88
N LYS A 82 -8.90 -15.68 -9.83
CA LYS A 82 -9.66 -16.70 -10.58
C LYS A 82 -9.52 -16.56 -12.10
N VAL A 83 -9.60 -15.34 -12.62
CA VAL A 83 -9.43 -15.05 -14.06
C VAL A 83 -8.03 -15.44 -14.51
N ARG A 84 -7.00 -15.06 -13.74
CA ARG A 84 -5.60 -15.40 -14.06
C ARG A 84 -5.34 -16.90 -14.08
N ILE A 85 -5.94 -17.64 -13.14
CA ILE A 85 -5.83 -19.11 -13.10
C ILE A 85 -6.51 -19.73 -14.32
N ARG A 86 -7.69 -19.23 -14.72
CA ARG A 86 -8.38 -19.71 -15.93
C ARG A 86 -7.57 -19.44 -17.20
N GLN A 87 -7.00 -18.26 -17.34
CA GLN A 87 -6.12 -17.95 -18.48
C GLN A 87 -4.94 -18.92 -18.55
N LEU A 88 -4.29 -19.20 -17.41
CA LEU A 88 -3.20 -20.17 -17.35
C LEU A 88 -3.62 -21.60 -17.71
N SER A 89 -4.87 -21.99 -17.43
CA SER A 89 -5.37 -23.33 -17.77
C SER A 89 -5.83 -23.45 -19.22
N ASP A 90 -6.28 -22.35 -19.83
CA ASP A 90 -6.70 -22.32 -21.23
C ASP A 90 -5.48 -22.24 -22.19
N ASP A 91 -4.31 -21.83 -21.69
CA ASP A 91 -3.03 -21.78 -22.41
C ASP A 91 -2.25 -23.13 -22.39
N LEU A 92 -2.76 -24.17 -21.70
CA LEU A 92 -2.14 -25.51 -21.57
C LEU A 92 -2.90 -26.56 -22.39
#